data_AF-A0AAD5NBR0-F1
#
_entry.id   AF-A0AAD5NBR0-F1
#
_cell.length_a   1.000
_cell.length_b   1.000
_cell.length_c   1.000
_cell.angle_alpha   90.00
_cell.angle_beta   90.00
_cell.angle_gamma   90.00
#
_symmetry.space_group_name_H-M   'P 1'
#
loop_
_entity.id
_entity.type
_entity.pdbx_description
1 polymer ?
#
loop_
_entity_poly.entity_id
_entity_poly.type
_entity_poly.pdbx_seq_one_letter_code
_entity_poly.pdbx_strand_id
1 'polypeptide(L)'
;MNHINIFIQVHFEEFHSVFPLLRKATFVPRRDDWLLAVAVAAVGCIFSRTLRSEQTFHDIHEFLRRAIHLTVECSRTSPPDIHIAQATVLNQVGMMYSGEMRLAEAVPTAMALLATLCKRISFYAKFSEFGVPLDSASHPNTADWEGWLRKEGKRRLFHFAWVLDCQYSCFWSAPVVMPIELLQLPMPSHESAWDASSKEEWQERLSESSYLPAPLRQRLLDLYCSGEVADVGEFNTLLLTMGVYHDAPKLQNAFIFLGLLQRHAATLPPTRLSRAVQSHIHLLSLFVRLPVRELFAFSGWRVTEIQRATNVTKLRHWIQNNKEAKIAVTHACRAWSTIRTKPTAAQHEGMGVLLAALAIWMWIELGERPATEDGLVYRRRCFEEIDKRDSADSET
;
A
#
# COMPACT_ATOMS: atom_id res chain seq x y z
N MET A 1 -25.29 4.29 17.71
CA MET A 1 -25.69 4.20 16.28
C MET A 1 -25.29 5.43 15.46
N ASN A 2 -25.46 6.67 15.96
CA ASN A 2 -25.14 7.88 15.17
C ASN A 2 -23.66 7.96 14.70
N HIS A 3 -22.70 7.63 15.57
CA HIS A 3 -21.27 7.65 15.22
C HIS A 3 -20.87 6.67 14.12
N ILE A 4 -21.44 5.45 14.09
CA ILE A 4 -21.12 4.43 13.08
C ILE A 4 -21.52 4.91 11.68
N ASN A 5 -22.71 5.49 11.54
CA ASN A 5 -23.18 6.01 10.25
C ASN A 5 -22.30 7.17 9.78
N ILE A 6 -21.90 8.08 10.69
CA ILE A 6 -20.96 9.17 10.36
C ILE A 6 -19.62 8.60 9.88
N PHE A 7 -19.07 7.60 10.57
CA PHE A 7 -17.81 6.98 10.13
C PHE A 7 -17.94 6.29 8.78
N ILE A 8 -19.04 5.58 8.52
CA ILE A 8 -19.30 4.97 7.21
C ILE A 8 -19.33 6.04 6.12
N GLN A 9 -20.01 7.17 6.35
CA GLN A 9 -20.04 8.27 5.39
C GLN A 9 -18.62 8.80 5.12
N VAL A 10 -17.86 9.06 6.19
CA VAL A 10 -16.48 9.56 6.09
C VAL A 10 -15.57 8.57 5.33
N HIS A 11 -15.77 7.26 5.48
CA HIS A 11 -15.04 6.26 4.68
C HIS A 11 -15.26 6.48 3.17
N PHE A 12 -16.51 6.66 2.73
CA PHE A 12 -16.83 6.86 1.31
C PHE A 12 -16.41 8.23 0.78
N GLU A 13 -16.25 9.23 1.65
CA GLU A 13 -15.76 10.57 1.30
C GLU A 13 -14.23 10.61 1.18
N GLU A 14 -13.52 10.00 2.14
CA GLU A 14 -12.08 10.19 2.27
C GLU A 14 -11.23 9.00 1.80
N PHE A 15 -11.65 7.77 2.08
CA PHE A 15 -10.84 6.56 1.82
C PHE A 15 -11.17 5.88 0.50
N HIS A 16 -12.46 5.76 0.17
CA HIS A 16 -12.96 4.99 -0.97
C HIS A 16 -12.34 5.41 -2.32
N SER A 17 -12.05 6.71 -2.47
CA SER A 17 -11.42 7.29 -3.66
C SER A 17 -9.97 6.85 -3.93
N VAL A 18 -9.28 6.32 -2.91
CA VAL A 18 -7.92 5.74 -3.05
C VAL A 18 -7.98 4.21 -3.07
N PHE A 19 -8.97 3.62 -2.41
CA PHE A 19 -9.07 2.17 -2.29
C PHE A 19 -10.51 1.72 -2.57
N PRO A 20 -10.97 1.74 -3.85
CA PRO A 20 -12.34 1.43 -4.23
C PRO A 20 -12.64 -0.09 -4.20
N LEU A 21 -12.49 -0.68 -3.01
CA LEU A 21 -12.77 -2.10 -2.73
C LEU A 21 -14.26 -2.43 -2.79
N LEU A 22 -15.09 -1.52 -2.28
CA LEU A 22 -16.55 -1.67 -2.19
C LEU A 22 -17.22 -0.76 -3.20
N ARG A 23 -18.33 -1.19 -3.82
CA ARG A 23 -19.10 -0.31 -4.71
C ARG A 23 -19.98 0.62 -3.88
N LYS A 24 -19.75 1.93 -3.97
CA LYS A 24 -20.48 2.95 -3.21
C LYS A 24 -21.99 2.89 -3.47
N ALA A 25 -22.39 2.71 -4.72
CA ALA A 25 -23.80 2.72 -5.13
C ALA A 25 -24.66 1.59 -4.51
N THR A 26 -24.03 0.46 -4.14
CA THR A 26 -24.76 -0.72 -3.64
C THR A 26 -24.48 -1.02 -2.17
N PHE A 27 -23.61 -0.25 -1.52
CA PHE A 27 -23.27 -0.51 -0.13
C PHE A 27 -24.41 -0.09 0.79
N VAL A 28 -25.07 -1.08 1.38
CA VAL A 28 -26.08 -0.90 2.42
C VAL A 28 -25.66 -1.72 3.64
N PRO A 29 -25.43 -1.10 4.82
CA PRO A 29 -25.14 -1.83 6.04
C PRO A 29 -26.29 -2.78 6.38
N ARG A 30 -26.09 -4.09 6.21
CA ARG A 30 -27.06 -5.13 6.57
C ARG A 30 -26.67 -5.75 7.90
N ARG A 31 -27.68 -6.25 8.63
CA ARG A 31 -27.48 -6.96 9.90
C ARG A 31 -26.62 -8.22 9.72
N ASP A 32 -26.79 -8.92 8.60
CA ASP A 32 -26.07 -10.16 8.31
C ASP A 32 -24.58 -9.89 7.97
N ASP A 33 -24.26 -8.70 7.45
CA ASP A 33 -22.91 -8.27 7.03
C ASP A 33 -22.30 -7.27 8.01
N TRP A 34 -22.67 -7.35 9.29
CA TRP A 34 -22.30 -6.35 10.30
C TRP A 34 -20.78 -6.18 10.46
N LEU A 35 -19.99 -7.24 10.28
CA LEU A 35 -18.53 -7.17 10.32
C LEU A 35 -17.98 -6.21 9.27
N LEU A 36 -18.53 -6.25 8.06
CA LEU A 36 -18.14 -5.36 6.99
C LEU A 36 -18.56 -3.91 7.30
N ALA A 37 -19.78 -3.72 7.82
CA ALA A 37 -20.23 -2.40 8.25
C ALA A 37 -19.32 -1.79 9.33
N VAL A 38 -18.92 -2.60 10.33
CA VAL A 38 -17.97 -2.18 11.37
C VAL A 38 -16.59 -1.91 10.78
N ALA A 39 -16.12 -2.72 9.83
CA ALA A 39 -14.83 -2.49 9.17
C ALA A 39 -14.78 -1.18 8.36
N VAL A 40 -15.84 -0.89 7.63
CA VAL A 40 -16.01 0.39 6.91
C VAL A 40 -16.01 1.56 7.90
N ALA A 41 -16.77 1.44 9.00
CA ALA A 41 -16.78 2.44 10.06
C ALA A 41 -15.41 2.59 10.75
N ALA A 42 -14.68 1.50 10.98
CA ALA A 42 -13.37 1.52 11.61
C ALA A 42 -12.36 2.34 10.78
N VAL A 43 -12.33 2.10 9.47
CA VAL A 43 -11.50 2.89 8.55
C VAL A 43 -11.96 4.34 8.49
N GLY A 44 -13.27 4.60 8.44
CA GLY A 44 -13.81 5.95 8.45
C GLY A 44 -13.52 6.74 9.74
N CYS A 45 -13.38 6.05 10.87
CA CYS A 45 -12.99 6.65 12.14
C CYS A 45 -11.62 7.34 12.08
N ILE A 46 -10.69 6.84 11.25
CA ILE A 46 -9.36 7.45 11.04
C ILE A 46 -9.47 8.89 10.56
N PHE A 47 -10.43 9.15 9.67
CA PHE A 47 -10.58 10.41 8.96
C PHE A 47 -11.59 11.35 9.60
N SER A 48 -12.37 10.88 10.58
CA SER A 48 -13.36 11.70 11.27
C SER A 48 -12.68 12.78 12.12
N ARG A 49 -12.94 14.05 11.84
CA ARG A 49 -12.36 15.16 12.61
C ARG A 49 -13.12 15.49 13.90
N THR A 50 -14.41 15.17 13.94
CA THR A 50 -15.33 15.59 15.01
C THR A 50 -15.49 14.55 16.11
N LEU A 51 -15.26 13.27 15.80
CA LEU A 51 -15.55 12.14 16.68
C LEU A 51 -14.33 11.25 16.95
N ARG A 52 -13.15 11.66 16.48
CA ARG A 52 -11.93 10.91 16.67
C ARG A 52 -11.45 11.04 18.11
N SER A 53 -11.49 9.91 18.81
CA SER A 53 -10.57 9.61 19.90
C SER A 53 -9.63 8.51 19.40
N GLU A 54 -8.32 8.67 19.60
CA GLU A 54 -7.32 7.64 19.22
C GLU A 54 -7.64 6.30 19.89
N GLN A 55 -8.13 6.34 21.13
CA GLN A 55 -8.60 5.17 21.85
C GLN A 55 -9.75 4.46 21.12
N THR A 56 -10.75 5.22 20.64
CA THR A 56 -11.89 4.64 19.91
C THR A 56 -11.47 3.94 18.64
N PHE A 57 -10.51 4.50 17.91
CA PHE A 57 -9.96 3.86 16.71
C PHE A 57 -9.27 2.54 17.05
N HIS A 58 -8.39 2.51 18.07
CA HIS A 58 -7.73 1.28 18.50
C HIS A 58 -8.71 0.23 19.01
N ASP A 59 -9.71 0.64 19.80
CA ASP A 59 -10.72 -0.25 20.37
C ASP A 59 -11.57 -0.90 19.27
N ILE A 60 -12.02 -0.13 18.28
CA ILE A 60 -12.83 -0.67 17.17
C ILE A 60 -11.99 -1.65 16.34
N HIS A 61 -10.73 -1.32 16.02
CA HIS A 61 -9.87 -2.24 15.25
C HIS A 61 -9.53 -3.52 16.00
N GLU A 62 -9.27 -3.44 17.31
CA GLU A 62 -9.02 -4.62 18.14
C GLU A 62 -10.27 -5.49 18.31
N PHE A 63 -11.43 -4.86 18.54
CA PHE A 63 -12.72 -5.54 18.57
C PHE A 63 -12.99 -6.28 17.25
N LEU A 64 -12.85 -5.56 16.12
CA LEU A 64 -13.08 -6.12 14.79
C LEU A 64 -12.12 -7.28 14.50
N ARG A 65 -10.84 -7.14 14.85
CA ARG A 65 -9.84 -8.20 14.67
C ARG A 65 -10.26 -9.47 15.40
N ARG A 66 -10.67 -9.37 16.67
CA ARG A 66 -11.14 -10.52 17.48
C ARG A 66 -12.43 -11.11 16.92
N ALA A 67 -13.39 -10.26 16.54
CA ALA A 67 -14.67 -10.69 16.01
C ALA A 67 -14.53 -11.45 14.67
N ILE A 68 -13.62 -11.01 13.80
CA ILE A 68 -13.28 -11.70 12.55
C ILE A 68 -12.73 -13.10 12.85
N HIS A 69 -11.77 -13.22 13.77
CA HIS A 69 -11.19 -14.52 14.13
C HIS A 69 -12.28 -15.48 14.65
N LEU A 70 -13.10 -15.00 15.59
CA LEU A 70 -14.17 -15.81 16.18
C LEU A 70 -15.20 -16.24 15.14
N THR A 71 -15.55 -15.34 14.22
CA THR A 71 -16.52 -15.63 13.14
C THR A 71 -15.95 -16.64 12.15
N VAL A 72 -14.67 -16.52 11.78
CA VAL A 72 -14.04 -17.50 10.87
C VAL A 72 -13.92 -18.86 11.53
N GLU A 73 -13.55 -18.92 12.81
CA GLU A 73 -13.43 -20.17 13.58
C GLU A 73 -14.79 -20.87 13.74
N CYS A 74 -15.84 -20.11 14.04
CA CYS A 74 -17.19 -20.65 14.21
C CYS A 74 -17.93 -20.90 12.90
N SER A 75 -17.46 -20.32 11.78
CA SER A 75 -18.17 -20.42 10.50
C SER A 75 -18.09 -21.84 9.94
N ARG A 76 -19.28 -22.42 9.75
CA ARG A 76 -19.46 -23.69 9.05
C ARG A 76 -19.79 -23.50 7.56
N THR A 77 -19.84 -22.26 7.08
CA THR A 77 -20.25 -21.97 5.70
C THR A 77 -19.11 -22.29 4.72
N SER A 78 -19.49 -22.90 3.60
CA SER A 78 -18.59 -23.20 2.49
C SER A 78 -19.30 -22.84 1.19
N PRO A 79 -18.84 -21.83 0.42
CA PRO A 79 -17.63 -21.01 0.64
C PRO A 79 -17.71 -20.04 1.84
N PRO A 80 -16.56 -19.49 2.29
CA PRO A 80 -16.55 -18.32 3.17
C PRO A 80 -17.26 -17.15 2.52
N ASP A 81 -17.93 -16.34 3.33
CA ASP A 81 -18.52 -15.08 2.87
C ASP A 81 -17.42 -14.09 2.47
N ILE A 82 -17.58 -13.48 1.29
CA ILE A 82 -16.71 -12.42 0.77
C ILE A 82 -16.67 -11.22 1.72
N HIS A 83 -17.77 -10.91 2.40
CA HIS A 83 -17.85 -9.76 3.30
C HIS A 83 -16.89 -9.92 4.50
N ILE A 84 -16.65 -11.15 4.97
CA ILE A 84 -15.66 -11.42 6.02
C ILE A 84 -14.25 -11.13 5.51
N ALA A 85 -13.93 -11.55 4.28
CA ALA A 85 -12.63 -11.26 3.69
C ALA A 85 -12.44 -9.76 3.41
N GLN A 86 -13.48 -9.05 2.95
CA GLN A 86 -13.48 -7.59 2.81
C GLN A 86 -13.28 -6.88 4.14
N ALA A 87 -13.98 -7.32 5.20
CA ALA A 87 -13.80 -6.80 6.55
C ALA A 87 -12.37 -7.03 7.06
N THR A 88 -11.79 -8.19 6.74
CA THR A 88 -10.40 -8.53 7.09
C THR A 88 -9.40 -7.60 6.39
N VAL A 89 -9.55 -7.36 5.08
CA VAL A 89 -8.72 -6.40 4.32
C VAL A 89 -8.82 -4.98 4.89
N LEU A 90 -10.02 -4.53 5.24
CA LEU A 90 -10.20 -3.19 5.81
C LEU A 90 -9.63 -3.08 7.24
N ASN A 91 -9.77 -4.13 8.06
CA ASN A 91 -9.16 -4.17 9.38
C ASN A 91 -7.62 -4.11 9.31
N GLN A 92 -7.02 -4.79 8.31
CA GLN A 92 -5.58 -4.74 8.04
C GLN A 92 -5.06 -3.34 7.80
N VAL A 93 -5.79 -2.54 7.01
CA VAL A 93 -5.43 -1.13 6.76
C VAL A 93 -5.27 -0.37 8.08
N GLY A 94 -6.25 -0.45 8.97
CA GLY A 94 -6.13 0.26 10.25
C GLY A 94 -5.05 -0.34 11.15
N MET A 95 -4.86 -1.66 11.17
CA MET A 95 -3.80 -2.28 11.97
C MET A 95 -2.39 -1.83 11.54
N MET A 96 -2.10 -1.86 10.23
CA MET A 96 -0.81 -1.47 9.67
C MET A 96 -0.48 -0.01 9.95
N TYR A 97 -1.46 0.89 9.79
CA TYR A 97 -1.23 2.33 9.82
C TYR A 97 -1.74 3.02 11.11
N SER A 98 -2.01 2.25 12.17
CA SER A 98 -2.53 2.78 13.45
C SER A 98 -1.51 3.52 14.30
N GLY A 99 -0.23 3.16 14.19
CA GLY A 99 0.81 3.59 15.13
C GLY A 99 0.84 2.82 16.46
N GLU A 100 -0.14 1.92 16.70
CA GLU A 100 -0.19 1.08 17.89
C GLU A 100 0.60 -0.22 17.67
N MET A 101 1.63 -0.45 18.49
CA MET A 101 2.53 -1.59 18.37
C MET A 101 1.77 -2.92 18.45
N ARG A 102 0.82 -3.04 19.38
CA ARG A 102 0.06 -4.29 19.55
C ARG A 102 -0.76 -4.65 18.32
N LEU A 103 -1.31 -3.66 17.62
CA LEU A 103 -2.04 -3.88 16.37
C LEU A 103 -1.07 -4.22 15.24
N ALA A 104 0.09 -3.55 15.18
CA ALA A 104 1.13 -3.83 14.20
C ALA A 104 1.68 -5.27 14.33
N GLU A 105 1.89 -5.77 15.55
CA GLU A 105 2.34 -7.14 15.80
C GLU A 105 1.33 -8.21 15.35
N ALA A 106 0.05 -7.88 15.30
CA ALA A 106 -1.00 -8.80 14.86
C ALA A 106 -1.19 -8.85 13.33
N VAL A 107 -0.56 -7.94 12.57
CA VAL A 107 -0.67 -7.87 11.10
C VAL A 107 -0.32 -9.19 10.41
N PRO A 108 0.81 -9.87 10.72
CA PRO A 108 1.18 -11.12 10.05
C PRO A 108 0.13 -12.23 10.22
N THR A 109 -0.42 -12.38 11.44
CA THR A 109 -1.46 -13.38 11.74
C THR A 109 -2.72 -13.09 10.94
N ALA A 110 -3.16 -11.83 10.92
CA ALA A 110 -4.35 -11.46 10.19
C ALA A 110 -4.12 -11.55 8.66
N MET A 111 -2.89 -11.39 8.15
CA MET A 111 -2.56 -11.55 6.72
C MET A 111 -2.63 -13.02 6.32
N ALA A 112 -2.15 -13.92 7.19
CA ALA A 112 -2.28 -15.36 6.98
C ALA A 112 -3.74 -15.83 6.98
N LEU A 113 -4.57 -15.26 7.86
CA LEU A 113 -6.02 -15.48 7.88
C LEU A 113 -6.66 -15.02 6.56
N LEU A 114 -6.34 -13.80 6.11
CA LEU A 114 -6.83 -13.24 4.85
C LEU A 114 -6.42 -14.10 3.64
N ALA A 115 -5.16 -14.53 3.58
CA ALA A 115 -4.66 -15.43 2.53
C ALA A 115 -5.46 -16.75 2.52
N THR A 116 -5.80 -17.28 3.69
CA THR A 116 -6.61 -18.49 3.84
C THR A 116 -8.04 -18.28 3.34
N LEU A 117 -8.66 -17.14 3.68
CA LEU A 117 -9.99 -16.78 3.20
C LEU A 117 -10.00 -16.64 1.66
N CYS A 118 -9.03 -15.93 1.09
CA CYS A 118 -8.89 -15.78 -0.36
C CYS A 118 -8.71 -17.15 -1.05
N LYS A 119 -7.84 -18.02 -0.53
CA LYS A 119 -7.65 -19.38 -1.06
C LYS A 119 -8.94 -20.20 -1.03
N ARG A 120 -9.67 -20.18 0.09
CA ARG A 120 -10.97 -20.88 0.21
C ARG A 120 -11.99 -20.32 -0.78
N ILE A 121 -12.14 -18.99 -0.86
CA ILE A 121 -13.06 -18.35 -1.84
C ILE A 121 -12.68 -18.73 -3.28
N SER A 122 -11.38 -18.78 -3.58
CA SER A 122 -10.86 -19.15 -4.90
C SER A 122 -11.21 -20.60 -5.26
N PHE A 123 -10.95 -21.53 -4.35
CA PHE A 123 -11.22 -22.95 -4.52
C PHE A 123 -12.68 -23.24 -4.91
N TYR A 124 -13.64 -22.59 -4.23
CA TYR A 124 -15.06 -22.78 -4.52
C TYR A 124 -15.56 -22.05 -5.77
N ALA A 125 -14.80 -21.11 -6.31
CA ALA A 125 -15.20 -20.32 -7.48
C ALA A 125 -14.79 -20.96 -8.83
N LYS A 126 -14.22 -22.18 -8.82
CA LYS A 126 -13.93 -23.01 -10.01
C LYS A 126 -13.23 -22.24 -11.13
N PHE A 127 -12.08 -21.66 -10.83
CA PHE A 127 -11.23 -21.04 -11.85
C PHE A 127 -10.43 -22.11 -12.62
N SER A 128 -10.16 -21.86 -13.90
CA SER A 128 -9.25 -22.65 -14.72
C SER A 128 -7.80 -22.45 -14.25
N GLU A 129 -6.87 -23.23 -14.82
CA GLU A 129 -5.43 -23.09 -14.56
C GLU A 129 -4.88 -21.69 -14.89
N PHE A 130 -5.61 -20.90 -15.69
CA PHE A 130 -5.30 -19.51 -16.03
C PHE A 130 -6.17 -18.49 -15.27
N GLY A 131 -6.86 -18.94 -14.22
CA GLY A 131 -7.74 -18.12 -13.39
C GLY A 131 -9.02 -17.62 -14.07
N VAL A 132 -9.35 -18.18 -15.23
CA VAL A 132 -10.60 -17.90 -15.95
C VAL A 132 -11.70 -18.76 -15.31
N PRO A 133 -12.84 -18.22 -14.85
CA PRO A 133 -13.93 -19.07 -14.36
C PRO A 133 -14.25 -20.16 -15.38
N LEU A 134 -14.31 -21.43 -14.99
CA LEU A 134 -14.58 -22.53 -15.93
C LEU A 134 -15.94 -22.38 -16.63
N ASP A 135 -16.85 -21.61 -16.04
CA ASP A 135 -18.15 -21.23 -16.61
C ASP A 135 -18.09 -20.06 -17.63
N SER A 136 -16.90 -19.53 -17.97
CA SER A 136 -16.71 -18.34 -18.81
C SER A 136 -16.01 -18.60 -20.16
N ALA A 137 -16.18 -19.80 -20.70
CA ALA A 137 -15.83 -20.09 -22.11
C ALA A 137 -16.70 -19.29 -23.13
N SER A 138 -17.68 -18.51 -22.66
CA SER A 138 -18.45 -17.56 -23.45
C SER A 138 -18.07 -16.13 -23.08
N HIS A 139 -18.08 -15.23 -24.07
CA HIS A 139 -17.95 -13.78 -23.91
C HIS A 139 -18.67 -13.28 -22.64
N PRO A 140 -18.16 -12.24 -21.95
CA PRO A 140 -18.85 -11.68 -20.79
C PRO A 140 -20.32 -11.47 -21.17
N ASN A 141 -21.22 -12.21 -20.52
CA ASN A 141 -22.65 -12.03 -20.75
C ASN A 141 -22.99 -10.63 -20.25
N THR A 142 -22.96 -9.65 -21.16
CA THR A 142 -23.25 -8.24 -20.87
C THR A 142 -24.69 -8.05 -20.42
N ALA A 143 -25.53 -9.09 -20.43
CA ALA A 143 -26.85 -9.07 -19.84
C ALA A 143 -26.84 -9.26 -18.30
N ASP A 144 -25.82 -9.90 -17.71
CA ASP A 144 -25.75 -10.23 -16.28
C ASP A 144 -24.88 -9.25 -15.48
N TRP A 145 -25.42 -8.06 -15.24
CA TRP A 145 -24.77 -6.98 -14.50
C TRP A 145 -24.43 -7.37 -13.05
N GLU A 146 -25.39 -7.96 -12.34
CA GLU A 146 -25.21 -8.38 -10.94
C GLU A 146 -24.17 -9.50 -10.79
N GLY A 147 -24.19 -10.48 -11.70
CA GLY A 147 -23.18 -11.53 -11.74
C GLY A 147 -21.79 -10.99 -12.06
N TRP A 148 -21.69 -9.98 -12.94
CA TRP A 148 -20.43 -9.28 -13.21
C TRP A 148 -19.93 -8.54 -11.96
N LEU A 149 -20.78 -7.77 -11.28
CA LEU A 149 -20.43 -7.03 -10.07
C LEU A 149 -19.86 -7.94 -8.98
N ARG A 150 -20.48 -9.11 -8.78
CA ARG A 150 -20.00 -10.11 -7.81
C ARG A 150 -18.64 -10.69 -8.20
N LYS A 151 -18.39 -10.92 -9.49
CA LYS A 151 -17.08 -11.41 -9.98
C LYS A 151 -16.02 -10.33 -9.83
N GLU A 152 -16.33 -9.09 -10.19
CA GLU A 152 -15.42 -7.95 -10.10
C GLU A 152 -15.07 -7.62 -8.64
N GLY A 153 -16.05 -7.68 -7.72
CA GLY A 153 -15.80 -7.53 -6.29
C GLY A 153 -14.80 -8.55 -5.72
N LYS A 154 -14.83 -9.81 -6.20
CA LYS A 154 -13.83 -10.83 -5.86
C LYS A 154 -12.46 -10.51 -6.44
N ARG A 155 -12.40 -10.10 -7.71
CA ARG A 155 -11.14 -9.70 -8.36
C ARG A 155 -10.47 -8.58 -7.58
N ARG A 156 -11.21 -7.51 -7.30
CA ARG A 156 -10.74 -6.35 -6.54
C ARG A 156 -10.28 -6.76 -5.15
N LEU A 157 -11.05 -7.56 -4.42
CA LEU A 157 -10.66 -8.07 -3.10
C LEU A 157 -9.28 -8.75 -3.13
N PHE A 158 -9.04 -9.66 -4.07
CA PHE A 158 -7.81 -10.45 -4.11
C PHE A 158 -6.60 -9.56 -4.42
N HIS A 159 -6.76 -8.69 -5.41
CA HIS A 159 -5.71 -7.76 -5.84
C HIS A 159 -5.43 -6.71 -4.75
N PHE A 160 -6.44 -6.18 -4.08
CA PHE A 160 -6.26 -5.25 -2.95
C PHE A 160 -5.57 -5.91 -1.76
N ALA A 161 -5.97 -7.12 -1.41
CA ALA A 161 -5.32 -7.89 -0.37
C ALA A 161 -3.82 -8.09 -0.68
N TRP A 162 -3.48 -8.40 -1.93
CA TRP A 162 -2.09 -8.55 -2.37
C TRP A 162 -1.31 -7.22 -2.35
N VAL A 163 -1.93 -6.10 -2.78
CA VAL A 163 -1.33 -4.77 -2.66
C VAL A 163 -0.99 -4.44 -1.22
N LEU A 164 -1.87 -4.73 -0.26
CA LEU A 164 -1.59 -4.48 1.16
C LEU A 164 -0.44 -5.35 1.68
N ASP A 165 -0.33 -6.61 1.25
CA ASP A 165 0.79 -7.48 1.62
C ASP A 165 2.11 -6.98 1.02
N CYS A 166 2.10 -6.52 -0.23
CA CYS A 166 3.26 -5.84 -0.84
C CYS A 166 3.63 -4.54 -0.11
N GLN A 167 2.65 -3.75 0.30
CA GLN A 167 2.88 -2.55 1.11
C GLN A 167 3.49 -2.90 2.46
N TYR A 168 3.01 -3.94 3.12
CA TYR A 168 3.57 -4.40 4.38
C TYR A 168 5.04 -4.81 4.22
N SER A 169 5.33 -5.57 3.16
CA SER A 169 6.70 -5.95 2.83
C SER A 169 7.61 -4.76 2.54
N CYS A 170 7.16 -3.81 1.71
CA CYS A 170 8.00 -2.68 1.30
C CYS A 170 8.18 -1.62 2.41
N PHE A 171 7.15 -1.30 3.17
CA PHE A 171 7.20 -0.25 4.20
C PHE A 171 7.76 -0.74 5.55
N TRP A 172 7.59 -2.02 5.90
CA TRP A 172 8.08 -2.58 7.18
C TRP A 172 9.25 -3.55 7.02
N SER A 173 9.74 -3.77 5.79
CA SER A 173 10.79 -4.77 5.50
C SER A 173 10.41 -6.18 6.00
N ALA A 174 9.12 -6.52 5.91
CA ALA A 174 8.58 -7.80 6.34
C ALA A 174 8.51 -8.82 5.17
N PRO A 175 8.49 -10.13 5.45
CA PRO A 175 8.22 -11.14 4.44
C PRO A 175 6.79 -11.04 3.88
N VAL A 176 6.64 -11.31 2.58
CA VAL A 176 5.35 -11.44 1.88
C VAL A 176 4.64 -12.71 2.36
N VAL A 177 3.36 -12.62 2.66
CA VAL A 177 2.51 -13.75 3.10
C VAL A 177 1.65 -14.29 1.96
N MET A 178 1.25 -13.42 1.04
CA MET A 178 0.38 -13.72 -0.09
C MET A 178 1.19 -13.84 -1.39
N PRO A 179 1.45 -15.07 -1.86
CA PRO A 179 2.15 -15.26 -3.12
C PRO A 179 1.37 -14.65 -4.29
N ILE A 180 2.08 -14.08 -5.26
CA ILE A 180 1.48 -13.54 -6.49
C ILE A 180 0.71 -14.61 -7.26
N GLU A 181 1.06 -15.88 -7.08
CA GLU A 181 0.36 -17.04 -7.62
C GLU A 181 -1.08 -17.20 -7.09
N LEU A 182 -1.48 -16.48 -6.05
CA LEU A 182 -2.90 -16.38 -5.65
C LEU A 182 -3.72 -15.47 -6.56
N LEU A 183 -3.07 -14.60 -7.33
CA LEU A 183 -3.68 -13.69 -8.30
C LEU A 183 -3.84 -14.35 -9.67
N GLN A 184 -4.45 -15.54 -9.69
CA GLN A 184 -4.79 -16.19 -10.96
C GLN A 184 -5.90 -15.44 -11.69
N LEU A 185 -6.78 -14.75 -10.95
CA LEU A 185 -7.86 -13.97 -11.55
C LEU A 185 -7.33 -12.91 -12.51
N PRO A 186 -8.08 -12.61 -13.59
CA PRO A 186 -7.80 -11.43 -14.39
C PRO A 186 -7.68 -10.19 -13.50
N MET A 187 -6.80 -9.28 -13.91
CA MET A 187 -6.73 -7.96 -13.28
C MET A 187 -8.14 -7.32 -13.25
N PRO A 188 -8.39 -6.42 -12.29
CA PRO A 188 -9.64 -5.68 -12.23
C PRO A 188 -9.96 -4.95 -13.54
N SER A 189 -11.24 -4.79 -13.84
CA SER A 189 -11.69 -3.91 -14.92
C SER A 189 -11.45 -2.45 -14.55
N HIS A 190 -11.44 -1.57 -15.57
CA HIS A 190 -11.23 -0.13 -15.39
C HIS A 190 -12.23 0.46 -14.37
N GLU A 191 -11.79 1.44 -13.58
CA GLU A 191 -12.56 2.05 -12.49
C GLU A 191 -13.90 2.62 -12.99
N SER A 192 -13.90 3.22 -14.18
CA SER A 192 -15.11 3.76 -14.82
C SER A 192 -16.23 2.74 -15.04
N ALA A 193 -15.90 1.45 -15.21
CA ALA A 193 -16.89 0.38 -15.34
C ALA A 193 -17.39 -0.12 -13.98
N TRP A 194 -16.52 -0.07 -12.95
CA TRP A 194 -16.87 -0.43 -11.57
C TRP A 194 -17.77 0.60 -10.90
N ASP A 195 -17.48 1.88 -11.16
CA ASP A 195 -18.18 3.02 -10.58
C ASP A 195 -19.43 3.43 -11.36
N ALA A 196 -19.71 2.79 -12.50
CA ALA A 196 -20.90 3.02 -13.31
C ALA A 196 -22.17 2.91 -12.45
N SER A 197 -23.09 3.85 -12.58
CA SER A 197 -24.30 3.95 -11.74
C SER A 197 -25.47 3.13 -12.29
N SER A 198 -25.46 2.80 -13.57
CA SER A 198 -26.48 1.98 -14.23
C SER A 198 -25.88 0.87 -15.08
N LYS A 199 -26.72 -0.09 -15.48
CA LYS A 199 -26.31 -1.18 -16.36
C LYS A 199 -25.92 -0.68 -17.75
N GLU A 200 -26.61 0.35 -18.23
CA GLU A 200 -26.39 0.97 -19.54
C GLU A 200 -25.02 1.67 -19.58
N GLU A 201 -24.73 2.50 -18.56
CA GLU A 201 -23.41 3.16 -18.43
C GLU A 201 -22.29 2.11 -18.34
N TRP A 202 -22.51 1.02 -17.61
CA TRP A 202 -21.53 -0.05 -17.54
C TRP A 202 -21.25 -0.72 -18.89
N GLN A 203 -22.29 -1.03 -19.66
CA GLN A 203 -22.15 -1.66 -20.97
C GLN A 203 -21.38 -0.75 -21.93
N GLU A 204 -21.70 0.54 -21.94
CA GLU A 204 -20.98 1.56 -22.70
C GLU A 204 -19.50 1.57 -22.32
N ARG A 205 -19.17 1.68 -21.03
CA ARG A 205 -17.78 1.73 -20.54
C ARG A 205 -17.00 0.44 -20.80
N LEU A 206 -17.65 -0.72 -20.76
CA LEU A 206 -17.01 -1.99 -21.16
C LEU A 206 -16.73 -2.05 -22.66
N SER A 207 -17.63 -1.49 -23.48
CA SER A 207 -17.48 -1.50 -24.95
C SER A 207 -16.40 -0.53 -25.44
N GLU A 208 -16.24 0.61 -24.77
CA GLU A 208 -15.18 1.58 -25.05
C GLU A 208 -13.80 1.08 -24.62
N SER A 209 -13.76 0.17 -23.65
CA SER A 209 -12.52 -0.35 -23.11
C SER A 209 -11.89 -1.39 -24.04
N SER A 210 -10.67 -1.12 -24.49
CA SER A 210 -9.82 -2.13 -25.16
C SER A 210 -9.23 -3.17 -24.18
N TYR A 211 -9.77 -3.24 -22.96
CA TYR A 211 -9.25 -4.08 -21.89
C TYR A 211 -9.45 -5.58 -22.20
N LEU A 212 -8.33 -6.25 -22.45
CA LEU A 212 -8.29 -7.72 -22.54
C LEU A 212 -8.05 -8.30 -21.13
N PRO A 213 -8.98 -9.13 -20.60
CA PRO A 213 -8.80 -9.75 -19.29
C PRO A 213 -7.58 -10.66 -19.28
N ALA A 214 -6.60 -10.35 -18.42
CA ALA A 214 -5.41 -11.18 -18.22
C ALA A 214 -4.95 -11.11 -16.76
N PRO A 215 -4.37 -12.20 -16.21
CA PRO A 215 -3.81 -12.18 -14.87
C PRO A 215 -2.64 -11.20 -14.73
N LEU A 216 -2.38 -10.72 -13.51
CA LEU A 216 -1.29 -9.77 -13.24
C LEU A 216 0.07 -10.29 -13.72
N ARG A 217 0.35 -11.57 -13.48
CA ARG A 217 1.63 -12.19 -13.88
C ARG A 217 1.85 -12.13 -15.39
N GLN A 218 0.80 -12.35 -16.18
CA GLN A 218 0.87 -12.23 -17.64
C GLN A 218 1.17 -10.80 -18.06
N ARG A 219 0.46 -9.81 -17.48
CA ARG A 219 0.68 -8.39 -17.82
C ARG A 219 2.07 -7.87 -17.43
N LEU A 220 2.64 -8.37 -16.33
CA LEU A 220 4.02 -8.08 -15.97
C LEU A 220 4.99 -8.66 -17.00
N LEU A 221 4.78 -9.90 -17.46
CA LEU A 221 5.60 -10.51 -18.52
C LEU A 221 5.49 -9.74 -19.83
N ASP A 222 4.28 -9.35 -20.23
CA ASP A 222 4.06 -8.52 -21.42
C ASP A 222 4.88 -7.23 -21.32
N LEU A 223 4.78 -6.51 -20.19
CA LEU A 223 5.55 -5.29 -19.91
C LEU A 223 7.06 -5.53 -19.96
N TYR A 224 7.55 -6.63 -19.39
CA TYR A 224 8.98 -6.96 -19.36
C TYR A 224 9.53 -7.32 -20.74
N CYS A 225 8.71 -7.96 -21.58
CA CYS A 225 9.10 -8.38 -22.92
C CYS A 225 9.00 -7.26 -23.96
N SER A 226 7.92 -6.49 -23.95
CA SER A 226 7.67 -5.43 -24.95
C SER A 226 8.26 -4.07 -24.54
N GLY A 227 8.36 -3.80 -23.23
CA GLY A 227 8.66 -2.45 -22.74
C GLY A 227 7.50 -1.47 -22.92
N GLU A 228 6.30 -1.95 -23.25
CA GLU A 228 5.11 -1.15 -23.44
C GLU A 228 4.13 -1.34 -22.27
N VAL A 229 3.61 -0.23 -21.75
CA VAL A 229 2.56 -0.26 -20.72
C VAL A 229 1.23 -0.36 -21.44
N ALA A 230 0.46 -1.42 -21.13
CA ALA A 230 -0.90 -1.56 -21.63
C ALA A 230 -1.76 -0.37 -21.19
N ASP A 231 -2.77 0.00 -21.99
CA ASP A 231 -3.73 1.02 -21.61
C ASP A 231 -4.60 0.53 -20.44
N VAL A 232 -4.16 0.85 -19.23
CA VAL A 232 -4.76 0.38 -17.98
C VAL A 232 -5.05 1.55 -17.05
N GLY A 233 -6.14 1.41 -16.30
CA GLY A 233 -6.57 2.38 -15.29
C GLY A 233 -5.61 2.50 -14.10
N GLU A 234 -6.02 3.31 -13.14
CA GLU A 234 -5.16 3.74 -12.04
C GLU A 234 -4.81 2.60 -11.08
N PHE A 235 -5.79 1.75 -10.73
CA PHE A 235 -5.58 0.61 -9.84
C PHE A 235 -4.69 -0.45 -10.49
N ASN A 236 -4.89 -0.70 -11.78
CA ASN A 236 -4.05 -1.62 -12.53
C ASN A 236 -2.61 -1.10 -12.68
N THR A 237 -2.43 0.22 -12.80
CA THR A 237 -1.09 0.83 -12.76
C THR A 237 -0.42 0.65 -11.40
N LEU A 238 -1.16 0.76 -10.28
CA LEU A 238 -0.65 0.45 -8.95
C LEU A 238 -0.24 -1.02 -8.82
N LEU A 239 -1.06 -1.95 -9.34
CA LEU A 239 -0.77 -3.38 -9.32
C LEU A 239 0.51 -3.72 -10.10
N LEU A 240 0.66 -3.17 -11.30
CA LEU A 240 1.89 -3.32 -12.08
C LEU A 240 3.09 -2.74 -11.32
N THR A 241 2.95 -1.56 -10.73
CA THR A 241 4.01 -0.90 -9.93
C THR A 241 4.47 -1.78 -8.77
N MET A 242 3.52 -2.34 -8.01
CA MET A 242 3.82 -3.30 -6.93
C MET A 242 4.45 -4.59 -7.46
N GLY A 243 4.01 -5.07 -8.64
CA GLY A 243 4.55 -6.26 -9.30
C GLY A 243 6.00 -6.11 -9.73
N VAL A 244 6.34 -4.96 -10.34
CA VAL A 244 7.73 -4.63 -10.68
C VAL A 244 8.61 -4.58 -9.44
N TYR A 245 8.13 -4.00 -8.34
CA TYR A 245 8.86 -3.99 -7.08
C TYR A 245 9.04 -5.40 -6.49
N HIS A 246 7.97 -6.22 -6.49
CA HIS A 246 8.01 -7.60 -6.04
C HIS A 246 9.05 -8.43 -6.81
N ASP A 247 9.15 -8.23 -8.12
CA ASP A 247 10.10 -8.94 -8.98
C ASP A 247 11.50 -8.31 -8.99
N ALA A 248 11.68 -7.11 -8.43
CA ALA A 248 12.94 -6.36 -8.47
C ALA A 248 14.18 -7.14 -8.03
N PRO A 249 14.14 -8.01 -6.97
CA PRO A 249 15.30 -8.81 -6.61
C PRO A 249 15.78 -9.79 -7.70
N LYS A 250 14.89 -10.16 -8.63
CA LYS A 250 15.15 -11.06 -9.75
C LYS A 250 15.29 -10.32 -11.09
N LEU A 251 14.98 -9.02 -11.10
CA LEU A 251 14.86 -8.20 -12.31
C LEU A 251 15.98 -7.15 -12.35
N GLN A 252 16.98 -7.35 -13.20
CA GLN A 252 18.17 -6.47 -13.28
C GLN A 252 17.82 -4.99 -13.56
N ASN A 253 16.72 -4.73 -14.26
CA ASN A 253 16.34 -3.41 -14.76
C ASN A 253 15.00 -2.90 -14.21
N ALA A 254 14.63 -3.27 -12.98
CA ALA A 254 13.35 -2.89 -12.37
C ALA A 254 13.06 -1.37 -12.45
N PHE A 255 14.09 -0.53 -12.34
CA PHE A 255 13.98 0.93 -12.45
C PHE A 255 13.55 1.42 -13.84
N ILE A 256 13.83 0.68 -14.92
CA ILE A 256 13.36 1.03 -16.27
C ILE A 256 11.84 0.89 -16.32
N PHE A 257 11.31 -0.23 -15.83
CA PHE A 257 9.87 -0.49 -15.82
C PHE A 257 9.12 0.44 -14.87
N LEU A 258 9.67 0.74 -13.70
CA LEU A 258 9.12 1.78 -12.82
C LEU A 258 9.10 3.16 -13.50
N GLY A 259 10.12 3.48 -14.31
CA GLY A 259 10.16 4.70 -15.11
C GLY A 259 9.11 4.74 -16.23
N LEU A 260 8.83 3.61 -16.89
CA LEU A 260 7.75 3.49 -17.87
C LEU A 260 6.38 3.69 -17.22
N LEU A 261 6.15 3.01 -16.10
CA LEU A 261 4.93 3.17 -15.29
C LEU A 261 4.78 4.60 -14.76
N GLN A 262 5.88 5.29 -14.45
CA GLN A 262 5.84 6.70 -14.05
C GLN A 262 5.30 7.60 -15.18
N ARG A 263 5.74 7.36 -16.43
CA ARG A 263 5.26 8.13 -17.59
C ARG A 263 3.79 7.86 -17.86
N HIS A 264 3.38 6.59 -17.80
CA HIS A 264 1.96 6.21 -17.90
C HIS A 264 1.12 6.86 -16.80
N ALA A 265 1.57 6.79 -15.54
CA ALA A 265 0.86 7.41 -14.42
C ALA A 265 0.73 8.95 -14.52
N ALA A 266 1.53 9.60 -15.37
CA ALA A 266 1.43 11.03 -15.64
C ALA A 266 0.39 11.37 -16.72
N THR A 267 -0.05 10.41 -17.53
CA THR A 267 -1.13 10.60 -18.52
C THR A 267 -2.52 10.31 -17.95
N LEU A 268 -2.59 9.61 -16.81
CA LEU A 268 -3.84 9.29 -16.13
C LEU A 268 -4.55 10.56 -15.60
N PRO A 269 -5.89 10.53 -15.48
CA PRO A 269 -6.66 11.63 -14.90
C PRO A 269 -6.17 11.99 -13.48
N PRO A 270 -6.23 13.27 -13.07
CA PRO A 270 -5.75 13.72 -11.77
C PRO A 270 -6.76 13.39 -10.65
N THR A 271 -6.81 12.15 -10.20
CA THR A 271 -7.64 11.69 -9.07
C THR A 271 -6.81 11.58 -7.78
N ARG A 272 -7.43 11.09 -6.69
CA ARG A 272 -6.70 10.71 -5.48
C ARG A 272 -5.91 9.41 -5.68
N LEU A 273 -6.45 8.43 -6.42
CA LEU A 273 -5.80 7.17 -6.70
C LEU A 273 -4.59 7.33 -7.65
N SER A 274 -4.67 8.12 -8.73
CA SER A 274 -3.48 8.37 -9.58
C SER A 274 -2.36 9.09 -8.84
N ARG A 275 -2.68 10.01 -7.92
CA ARG A 275 -1.68 10.61 -7.02
C ARG A 275 -1.07 9.59 -6.06
N ALA A 276 -1.89 8.70 -5.49
CA ALA A 276 -1.40 7.61 -4.66
C ALA A 276 -0.45 6.71 -5.47
N VAL A 277 -0.79 6.37 -6.72
CA VAL A 277 0.07 5.61 -7.64
C VAL A 277 1.41 6.33 -7.87
N GLN A 278 1.39 7.62 -8.18
CA GLN A 278 2.62 8.41 -8.38
C GLN A 278 3.52 8.41 -7.15
N SER A 279 2.94 8.57 -5.95
CA SER A 279 3.71 8.49 -4.69
C SER A 279 4.33 7.10 -4.49
N HIS A 280 3.60 6.02 -4.79
CA HIS A 280 4.12 4.65 -4.73
C HIS A 280 5.26 4.43 -5.72
N ILE A 281 5.14 4.88 -6.97
CA ILE A 281 6.20 4.72 -7.97
C ILE A 281 7.50 5.36 -7.47
N HIS A 282 7.43 6.54 -6.87
CA HIS A 282 8.60 7.19 -6.29
C HIS A 282 9.15 6.45 -5.07
N LEU A 283 8.29 6.03 -4.14
CA LEU A 283 8.71 5.27 -2.95
C LEU A 283 9.35 3.93 -3.33
N LEU A 284 8.75 3.17 -4.24
CA LEU A 284 9.32 1.90 -4.69
C LEU A 284 10.60 2.10 -5.50
N SER A 285 10.69 3.16 -6.31
CA SER A 285 11.95 3.52 -7.01
C SER A 285 13.09 3.87 -6.06
N LEU A 286 12.76 4.46 -4.90
CA LEU A 286 13.68 4.66 -3.78
C LEU A 286 14.05 3.31 -3.15
N PHE A 287 13.07 2.48 -2.79
CA PHE A 287 13.30 1.23 -2.05
C PHE A 287 14.08 0.17 -2.85
N VAL A 288 13.96 0.15 -4.18
CA VAL A 288 14.81 -0.69 -5.04
C VAL A 288 16.29 -0.33 -4.93
N ARG A 289 16.61 0.96 -4.70
CA ARG A 289 18.00 1.46 -4.60
C ARG A 289 18.51 1.46 -3.17
N LEU A 290 17.63 1.80 -2.23
CA LEU A 290 17.92 1.94 -0.81
C LEU A 290 16.89 1.11 -0.04
N PRO A 291 17.20 -0.17 0.25
CA PRO A 291 16.28 -1.04 0.97
C PRO A 291 15.86 -0.42 2.30
N VAL A 292 14.58 -0.52 2.65
CA VAL A 292 14.01 0.14 3.85
C VAL A 292 14.68 -0.29 5.15
N ARG A 293 15.15 -1.54 5.25
CA ARG A 293 15.96 -2.00 6.40
C ARG A 293 17.20 -1.15 6.66
N GLU A 294 17.81 -0.57 5.62
CA GLU A 294 18.99 0.28 5.75
C GLU A 294 18.62 1.63 6.36
N LEU A 295 17.43 2.14 6.06
CA LEU A 295 16.87 3.35 6.66
C LEU A 295 16.54 3.14 8.15
N PHE A 296 15.98 1.97 8.50
CA PHE A 296 15.74 1.60 9.89
C PHE A 296 17.05 1.42 10.68
N ALA A 297 18.03 0.74 10.09
CA ALA A 297 19.32 0.59 10.71
C ALA A 297 20.04 1.95 10.87
N PHE A 298 19.87 2.87 9.91
CA PHE A 298 20.39 4.24 10.01
C PHE A 298 19.74 5.04 11.15
N SER A 299 18.42 4.94 11.31
CA SER A 299 17.69 5.64 12.39
C SER A 299 17.96 5.05 13.78
N GLY A 300 18.54 3.85 13.86
CA GLY A 300 18.74 3.11 15.12
C GLY A 300 17.54 2.26 15.51
N TRP A 301 16.55 2.11 14.64
CA TRP A 301 15.38 1.31 14.91
C TRP A 301 15.70 -0.19 14.93
N ARG A 302 15.50 -0.84 16.07
CA ARG A 302 15.69 -2.30 16.30
C ARG A 302 17.09 -2.81 15.89
N VAL A 303 18.13 -1.99 16.05
CA VAL A 303 19.53 -2.37 15.80
C VAL A 303 20.41 -1.94 16.97
N THR A 304 21.52 -2.64 17.18
CA THR A 304 22.55 -2.23 18.15
C THR A 304 23.38 -1.06 17.62
N GLU A 305 24.10 -0.37 18.51
CA GLU A 305 25.01 0.72 18.12
C GLU A 305 26.09 0.25 17.14
N ILE A 306 26.62 -0.96 17.32
CA ILE A 306 27.62 -1.57 16.43
C ILE A 306 27.02 -1.81 15.03
N GLN A 307 25.82 -2.37 14.96
CA GLN A 307 25.11 -2.60 13.70
C GLN A 307 24.81 -1.28 12.98
N ARG A 308 24.38 -0.27 13.72
CA ARG A 308 24.14 1.08 13.21
C ARG A 308 25.42 1.71 12.65
N ALA A 309 26.53 1.68 13.40
CA ALA A 309 27.81 2.24 12.95
C ALA A 309 28.35 1.55 11.70
N THR A 310 28.21 0.22 11.64
CA THR A 310 28.57 -0.57 10.45
C THR A 310 27.73 -0.16 9.24
N ASN A 311 26.43 -0.03 9.42
CA ASN A 311 25.52 0.41 8.37
C ASN A 311 25.81 1.84 7.90
N VAL A 312 26.03 2.78 8.82
CA VAL A 312 26.40 4.17 8.52
C VAL A 312 27.66 4.25 7.66
N THR A 313 28.68 3.45 7.97
CA THR A 313 29.93 3.40 7.20
C THR A 313 29.67 2.91 5.77
N LYS A 314 28.90 1.83 5.62
CA LYS A 314 28.49 1.30 4.31
C LYS A 314 27.70 2.33 3.50
N LEU A 315 26.71 2.97 4.12
CA LEU A 315 25.86 3.98 3.46
C LEU A 315 26.65 5.21 3.03
N ARG A 316 27.57 5.70 3.87
CA ARG A 316 28.47 6.81 3.51
C ARG A 316 29.29 6.49 2.28
N HIS A 317 29.93 5.32 2.26
CA HIS A 317 30.70 4.88 1.10
C HIS A 317 29.83 4.80 -0.16
N TRP A 318 28.62 4.25 -0.06
CA TRP A 318 27.68 4.19 -1.18
C TRP A 318 27.28 5.57 -1.70
N ILE A 319 26.95 6.52 -0.81
CA ILE A 319 26.55 7.89 -1.18
C ILE A 319 27.67 8.62 -1.93
N GLN A 320 28.92 8.47 -1.47
CA GLN A 320 30.07 9.17 -2.04
C GLN A 320 30.49 8.60 -3.40
N ASN A 321 30.32 7.30 -3.61
CA ASN A 321 30.91 6.60 -4.76
C ASN A 321 29.88 6.12 -5.80
N ASN A 322 28.59 6.21 -5.53
CA ASN A 322 27.54 5.67 -6.40
C ASN A 322 26.53 6.73 -6.85
N LYS A 323 26.44 6.94 -8.17
CA LYS A 323 25.46 7.86 -8.79
C LYS A 323 24.00 7.51 -8.48
N GLU A 324 23.70 6.24 -8.20
CA GLU A 324 22.34 5.79 -7.84
C GLU A 324 21.85 6.41 -6.53
N ALA A 325 22.75 6.87 -5.66
CA ALA A 325 22.39 7.54 -4.42
C ALA A 325 21.72 8.90 -4.66
N LYS A 326 22.19 9.66 -5.68
CA LYS A 326 21.54 10.91 -6.12
C LYS A 326 20.15 10.66 -6.69
N ILE A 327 19.99 9.56 -7.42
CA ILE A 327 18.70 9.17 -8.00
C ILE A 327 17.73 8.75 -6.89
N ALA A 328 18.20 7.97 -5.91
CA ALA A 328 17.42 7.57 -4.74
C ALA A 328 16.90 8.79 -3.95
N VAL A 329 17.75 9.75 -3.61
CA VAL A 329 17.30 10.96 -2.89
C VAL A 329 16.36 11.82 -3.75
N THR A 330 16.53 11.85 -5.08
CA THR A 330 15.58 12.53 -5.97
C THR A 330 14.19 11.91 -5.88
N HIS A 331 14.09 10.58 -5.86
CA HIS A 331 12.82 9.89 -5.65
C HIS A 331 12.25 10.14 -4.25
N ALA A 332 13.07 10.18 -3.21
CA ALA A 332 12.64 10.55 -1.86
C ALA A 332 12.04 11.97 -1.82
N CYS A 333 12.73 12.96 -2.41
CA CYS A 333 12.23 14.33 -2.50
C CYS A 333 10.92 14.44 -3.29
N ARG A 334 10.79 13.68 -4.39
CA ARG A 334 9.55 13.65 -5.17
C ARG A 334 8.40 13.00 -4.38
N ALA A 335 8.63 11.86 -3.74
CA ALA A 335 7.62 11.22 -2.88
C ALA A 335 7.16 12.17 -1.76
N TRP A 336 8.11 12.77 -1.04
CA TRP A 336 7.85 13.76 0.01
C TRP A 336 7.01 14.93 -0.52
N SER A 337 7.42 15.53 -1.64
CA SER A 337 6.74 16.67 -2.25
C SER A 337 5.32 16.31 -2.71
N THR A 338 5.16 15.19 -3.41
CA THR A 338 3.85 14.73 -3.90
C THR A 338 2.86 14.53 -2.74
N ILE A 339 3.29 13.85 -1.67
CA ILE A 339 2.42 13.58 -0.51
C ILE A 339 2.10 14.88 0.26
N ARG A 340 3.09 15.76 0.48
CA ARG A 340 2.87 16.98 1.26
C ARG A 340 2.08 18.06 0.54
N THR A 341 2.24 18.20 -0.78
CA THR A 341 1.61 19.27 -1.54
C THR A 341 0.16 18.96 -1.90
N LYS A 342 -0.14 17.68 -2.17
CA LYS A 342 -1.46 17.22 -2.60
C LYS A 342 -1.81 15.91 -1.88
N PRO A 343 -2.04 15.93 -0.55
CA PRO A 343 -2.37 14.73 0.20
C PRO A 343 -3.63 14.08 -0.37
N THR A 344 -3.62 12.76 -0.39
CA THR A 344 -4.73 11.92 -0.87
C THR A 344 -5.52 11.33 0.29
N ALA A 345 -5.04 11.50 1.53
CA ALA A 345 -5.52 10.83 2.72
C ALA A 345 -5.37 9.29 2.62
N ALA A 346 -4.49 8.82 1.73
CA ALA A 346 -4.20 7.42 1.60
C ALA A 346 -3.43 6.91 2.82
N GLN A 347 -3.73 5.68 3.22
CA GLN A 347 -3.17 5.06 4.41
C GLN A 347 -1.63 5.01 4.40
N HIS A 348 -1.00 4.86 3.23
CA HIS A 348 0.45 4.73 3.10
C HIS A 348 1.21 6.04 3.23
N GLU A 349 0.54 7.20 3.15
CA GLU A 349 1.18 8.51 3.09
C GLU A 349 2.05 8.81 4.31
N GLY A 350 1.59 8.44 5.52
CA GLY A 350 2.36 8.66 6.75
C GLY A 350 3.71 7.93 6.75
N MET A 351 3.70 6.64 6.42
CA MET A 351 4.94 5.86 6.31
C MET A 351 5.78 6.27 5.11
N GLY A 352 5.17 6.62 3.99
CA GLY A 352 5.86 7.14 2.82
C GLY A 352 6.64 8.43 3.13
N VAL A 353 6.03 9.36 3.85
CA VAL A 353 6.66 10.61 4.31
C VAL A 353 7.79 10.31 5.28
N LEU A 354 7.60 9.42 6.25
CA LEU A 354 8.64 9.03 7.21
C LEU A 354 9.89 8.48 6.48
N LEU A 355 9.70 7.50 5.60
CA LEU A 355 10.82 6.86 4.90
C LEU A 355 11.50 7.81 3.90
N ALA A 356 10.73 8.66 3.23
CA ALA A 356 11.29 9.72 2.39
C ALA A 356 12.12 10.71 3.21
N ALA A 357 11.63 11.15 4.38
CA ALA A 357 12.39 11.99 5.29
C ALA A 357 13.66 11.32 5.79
N LEU A 358 13.60 10.04 6.19
CA LEU A 358 14.79 9.30 6.62
C LEU A 358 15.83 9.22 5.51
N ALA A 359 15.42 8.99 4.26
CA ALA A 359 16.33 8.97 3.11
C ALA A 359 16.96 10.34 2.82
N ILE A 360 16.18 11.42 2.93
CA ILE A 360 16.67 12.80 2.77
C ILE A 360 17.64 13.16 3.91
N TRP A 361 17.28 12.83 5.16
CA TRP A 361 18.13 13.06 6.32
C TRP A 361 19.44 12.29 6.21
N MET A 362 19.39 11.01 5.84
CA MET A 362 20.55 10.17 5.59
C MET A 362 21.47 10.79 4.52
N TRP A 363 20.90 11.29 3.42
CA TRP A 363 21.67 11.96 2.37
C TRP A 363 22.39 13.22 2.89
N ILE A 364 21.70 14.06 3.67
CA ILE A 364 22.27 15.29 4.24
C ILE A 364 23.38 14.98 5.26
N GLU A 365 23.17 13.98 6.11
CA GLU A 365 24.09 13.62 7.19
C GLU A 365 25.37 12.94 6.67
N LEU A 366 25.22 12.06 5.67
CA LEU A 366 26.31 11.20 5.20
C LEU A 366 26.98 11.66 3.90
N GLY A 367 26.37 12.58 3.15
CA GLY A 367 26.82 12.97 1.81
C GLY A 367 28.01 13.94 1.73
N GLU A 368 28.58 14.33 2.87
CA GLU A 368 29.60 15.37 3.03
C GLU A 368 29.15 16.76 2.53
N ARG A 369 29.11 17.73 3.46
CA ARG A 369 29.29 19.14 3.09
C ARG A 369 30.76 19.30 2.69
N PRO A 370 31.10 20.04 1.61
CA PRO A 370 32.48 20.48 1.44
C PRO A 370 32.90 21.19 2.73
N ALA A 371 34.08 20.85 3.24
CA ALA A 371 34.65 21.54 4.40
C ALA A 371 34.90 23.00 4.01
N THR A 372 33.91 23.87 4.19
CA THR A 372 34.20 25.27 4.41
C THR A 372 34.81 25.38 5.79
N GLU A 373 35.94 26.07 5.90
CA GLU A 373 36.73 26.23 7.13
C GLU A 373 35.88 26.67 8.33
N ASP A 374 34.73 27.32 8.11
CA ASP A 374 33.75 27.72 9.10
C ASP A 374 33.13 26.56 9.92
N GLY A 375 32.98 25.38 9.33
CA GLY A 375 32.38 24.23 10.00
C GLY A 375 33.27 23.61 11.09
N LEU A 376 34.59 23.70 10.90
CA LEU A 376 35.58 23.26 11.89
C LEU A 376 35.69 24.26 13.05
N VAL A 377 35.54 25.56 12.77
CA VAL A 377 35.52 26.61 13.81
C VAL A 377 34.29 26.49 14.71
N TYR A 378 33.12 26.21 14.14
CA TYR A 378 31.88 26.04 14.92
C TYR A 378 31.92 24.77 15.80
N ARG A 379 32.40 23.64 15.26
CA ARG A 379 32.56 22.40 16.05
C ARG A 379 33.57 22.57 17.18
N ARG A 380 34.68 23.28 16.95
CA ARG A 380 35.71 23.52 17.97
C ARG A 380 35.19 24.43 19.09
N ARG A 381 34.41 25.47 18.76
CA ARG A 381 33.72 26.32 19.76
C ARG A 381 32.69 25.57 20.61
N CYS A 382 31.86 24.72 20.02
CA CYS A 382 30.87 23.97 20.79
C CYS A 382 31.52 22.96 21.76
N PHE A 383 32.65 22.34 21.39
CA PHE A 383 33.38 21.45 22.31
C PHE A 383 34.08 22.24 23.43
N GLU A 384 34.69 23.39 23.14
CA GLU A 384 35.31 24.26 24.16
C GLU A 384 34.30 24.88 25.14
N GLU A 385 33.05 25.13 24.71
CA GLU A 385 31.98 25.62 25.59
C GLU A 385 31.39 24.52 26.50
N ILE A 386 31.47 23.26 26.10
CA ILE A 386 31.04 22.11 26.91
C ILE A 386 32.09 21.79 27.99
N ASP A 387 33.37 21.74 27.63
CA ASP A 387 34.46 21.55 28.60
C ASP A 387 34.52 22.67 29.66
N LYS A 388 34.16 23.90 29.30
CA LYS A 388 34.07 25.04 30.23
C LYS A 388 32.87 24.98 31.17
N ARG A 389 31.80 24.26 30.81
CA ARG A 389 30.64 24.05 31.70
C ARG A 389 30.92 22.90 32.68
N ASP A 390 31.51 21.82 32.21
CA ASP A 390 31.84 20.67 33.05
C ASP A 390 32.97 20.98 34.06
N SER A 391 33.85 21.94 33.75
CA SER A 391 34.86 22.46 34.70
C SER A 391 34.33 23.51 35.68
N ALA A 392 33.17 24.12 35.42
CA ALA A 392 32.54 25.07 36.35
C ALA A 392 31.63 24.36 37.38
N ASP A 393 31.02 23.23 37.00
CA ASP A 393 30.16 22.44 37.88
C ASP A 393 30.93 21.50 38.84
N SER A 394 32.27 21.54 38.81
CA SER A 394 33.15 20.76 39.71
C SER A 394 33.82 21.59 40.82
N GLU A 395 33.57 22.90 40.90
CA GLU A 395 34.10 23.80 41.95
C GLU A 395 33.02 24.46 42.85
N THR A 396 31.79 23.94 42.85
CA THR A 396 30.74 24.29 43.83
C THR A 396 30.23 23.04 44.53
#